data_AF-A0AAD7NP43-F1
#
_entry.id   AF-A0AAD7NP43-F1
#
_cell.length_a   1.000
_cell.length_b   1.000
_cell.length_c   1.000
_cell.angle_alpha   90.00
_cell.angle_beta   90.00
_cell.angle_gamma   90.00
#
_symmetry.space_group_name_H-M   'P 1'
#
loop_
_entity.id
_entity.type
_entity.pdbx_description
1 polymer ?
#
loop_
_entity_poly.entity_id
_entity_poly.type
_entity_poly.pdbx_seq_one_letter_code
_entity_poly.pdbx_strand_id
1 'polypeptide(L)' 'ISYDIVCQWWKFLKKHLLLLPPLLRLSLALKIMRFVIPKMHINVHILVCRLAFSLNFLAGAGQTDGEGIEQPWANIDGVA' A
#
# COMPACT_ATOMS: atom_id res chain seq x y z
N ILE A 1 4.45 0.88 -3.66
CA ILE A 1 3.26 0.01 -3.61
C ILE A 1 2.23 0.70 -2.74
N SER A 2 1.05 0.96 -3.31
CA SER A 2 -0.11 1.47 -2.59
C SER A 2 -1.04 0.30 -2.25
N TYR A 3 -1.44 0.15 -0.99
CA TYR A 3 -2.37 -0.91 -0.55
C TYR A 3 -3.00 -0.55 0.81
N ASP A 4 -4.30 -0.81 0.98
CA ASP A 4 -5.09 -0.23 2.07
C ASP A 4 -4.59 -0.68 3.44
N ILE A 5 -4.37 -1.98 3.58
CA ILE A 5 -3.89 -2.57 4.83
C ILE A 5 -2.37 -2.77 4.82
N VAL A 6 -1.63 -2.00 4.01
CA VAL A 6 -0.19 -2.19 3.87
C VAL A 6 0.53 -2.11 5.20
N CYS A 7 0.06 -1.27 6.14
CA CYS A 7 0.65 -1.11 7.48
C CYS A 7 0.58 -2.37 8.36
N GLN A 8 -0.33 -3.29 8.05
CA GLN A 8 -0.44 -4.60 8.68
C GLN A 8 0.34 -5.64 7.87
N TRP A 9 0.13 -5.65 6.56
CA TRP A 9 0.66 -6.65 5.64
C TRP A 9 2.19 -6.61 5.53
N TRP A 10 2.79 -5.42 5.40
CA TRP A 10 4.23 -5.27 5.18
C TRP A 10 5.09 -5.86 6.30
N LYS A 11 4.57 -5.91 7.53
CA LYS A 11 5.25 -6.47 8.71
C LYS A 11 5.60 -7.94 8.51
N PHE A 12 4.73 -8.67 7.81
CA PHE A 12 4.89 -10.11 7.55
C PHE A 12 5.47 -10.40 6.18
N LEU A 13 5.61 -9.40 5.30
CA LEU A 13 6.10 -9.59 3.94
C LEU A 13 7.46 -10.28 3.89
N LYS A 14 8.41 -9.87 4.74
CA LYS A 14 9.73 -10.51 4.80
C LYS A 14 9.62 -12.00 5.16
N LYS A 15 8.75 -12.34 6.12
CA LYS A 15 8.50 -13.73 6.53
C LYS A 15 7.93 -14.55 5.36
N HIS A 16 6.95 -14.01 4.65
CA HIS A 16 6.35 -14.68 3.50
C HIS A 16 7.35 -14.86 2.35
N LEU A 17 8.18 -13.86 2.07
CA LEU A 17 9.21 -13.96 1.03
C LEU A 17 10.24 -15.05 1.33
N LEU A 18 10.58 -15.30 2.59
CA LEU A 18 11.51 -16.38 2.96
C LEU A 18 10.93 -17.77 2.70
N LEU A 19 9.60 -17.92 2.70
CA LEU A 19 8.93 -19.18 2.38
C LEU A 19 8.94 -19.50 0.87
N LEU A 20 9.20 -18.51 0.02
CA LEU A 20 9.26 -18.73 -1.43
C LEU A 20 10.58 -19.41 -1.84
N PRO A 21 10.59 -20.13 -2.98
CA PRO A 21 11.81 -20.62 -3.62
C PRO A 21 12.85 -19.50 -3.80
N PRO A 22 14.17 -19.76 -3.66
CA PRO A 22 15.21 -18.74 -3.72
C PRO A 22 15.12 -17.81 -4.95
N LEU A 23 14.75 -18.35 -6.11
CA LEU A 23 14.59 -17.60 -7.35
C LEU A 23 13.47 -16.54 -7.28
N LEU A 24 12.45 -16.77 -6.44
CA LEU A 24 11.30 -15.88 -6.26
C LEU A 24 11.46 -14.95 -5.04
N ARG A 25 12.58 -15.03 -4.30
CA ARG A 25 12.82 -14.15 -3.15
C ARG A 25 13.25 -12.78 -3.65
N LEU A 26 12.33 -11.82 -3.67
CA LEU A 26 12.57 -10.43 -4.07
C LEU A 26 13.43 -9.63 -3.05
N SER A 27 14.63 -10.12 -2.73
CA SER A 27 15.51 -9.56 -1.70
C SER A 27 15.95 -8.11 -1.97
N LEU A 28 16.16 -7.75 -3.24
CA LEU A 28 16.45 -6.37 -3.65
C LEU A 28 15.21 -5.48 -3.60
N ALA A 29 14.03 -6.01 -3.97
CA ALA A 29 12.81 -5.21 -4.05
C ALA A 29 12.37 -4.70 -2.67
N LEU A 30 12.53 -5.49 -1.61
CA LEU A 30 12.25 -5.03 -0.24
C LEU A 30 13.07 -3.81 0.19
N LYS A 31 14.29 -3.65 -0.34
CA LYS A 31 15.19 -2.55 0.05
C LYS A 31 14.84 -1.23 -0.65
N ILE A 32 14.20 -1.30 -1.82
CA ILE A 32 13.88 -0.13 -2.65
C ILE A 32 12.39 0.22 -2.66
N MET A 33 11.52 -0.72 -2.29
CA MET A 33 10.08 -0.50 -2.30
C MET A 33 9.66 0.41 -1.15
N ARG A 34 8.90 1.45 -1.50
CA ARG A 34 8.14 2.26 -0.55
C ARG A 34 6.70 1.75 -0.50
N PHE A 35 6.14 1.73 0.69
CA PHE A 35 4.77 1.33 0.97
C PHE A 35 3.98 2.56 1.40
N VAL A 36 2.76 2.69 0.88
CA VAL A 36 1.85 3.80 1.18
C VAL A 36 0.42 3.28 1.25
N ILE A 37 -0.43 4.02 1.95
CA ILE A 37 -1.87 3.79 2.00
C ILE A 37 -2.54 4.86 1.11
N PRO A 38 -3.52 4.49 0.26
CA PRO A 38 -4.33 5.46 -0.48
C PRO A 38 -4.95 6.54 0.41
N LYS A 39 -5.17 7.74 -0.15
CA LYS A 39 -5.54 8.95 0.63
C LYS A 39 -6.89 8.86 1.32
N MET A 40 -7.86 8.17 0.75
CA MET A 40 -9.17 7.96 1.39
C MET A 40 -9.02 7.00 2.56
N HIS A 41 -8.36 5.87 2.32
CA HIS A 41 -8.18 4.82 3.32
C HIS A 41 -7.31 5.25 4.50
N ILE A 42 -6.27 6.07 4.29
CA ILE A 42 -5.34 6.42 5.36
C ILE A 42 -6.01 7.11 6.57
N ASN A 43 -7.15 7.77 6.36
CA ASN A 43 -7.88 8.49 7.40
C ASN A 43 -8.46 7.59 8.48
N VAL A 44 -8.80 6.33 8.16
CA VAL A 44 -9.35 5.37 9.12
C VAL A 44 -8.27 4.64 9.93
N HIS A 45 -6.98 4.89 9.65
CA HIS A 45 -5.88 4.30 10.40
C HIS A 45 -5.45 5.13 11.61
N ILE A 46 -4.80 4.47 12.58
CA ILE A 46 -4.16 5.15 13.72
C ILE A 46 -3.08 6.15 13.26
N LEU A 47 -2.78 7.14 14.10
CA LEU A 47 -1.86 8.25 13.78
C LEU A 47 -0.50 7.77 13.27
N VAL A 48 0.06 6.72 13.88
CA VAL A 48 1.36 6.17 13.47
C VAL A 48 1.34 5.68 12.02
N CYS A 49 0.25 5.05 11.59
CA CYS A 49 0.11 4.60 10.20
C CYS A 49 -0.02 5.79 9.24
N ARG A 50 -0.79 6.80 9.63
CA ARG A 50 -0.95 8.04 8.85
C ARG A 50 0.39 8.73 8.59
N LEU A 51 1.25 8.81 9.59
CA LEU A 51 2.57 9.42 9.44
C LEU A 51 3.55 8.56 8.63
N ALA A 52 3.53 7.23 8.83
CA ALA A 52 4.49 6.34 8.20
C ALA A 52 4.18 6.01 6.72
N PHE A 53 2.89 5.99 6.34
CA PHE A 53 2.44 5.50 5.03
C PHE A 53 1.73 6.56 4.19
N SER A 54 1.82 7.85 4.56
CA SER A 54 1.21 8.93 3.79
C SER A 54 1.86 9.13 2.42
N LEU A 55 1.02 9.12 1.39
CA LEU A 55 1.39 9.53 0.03
C LEU A 55 2.01 10.94 -0.03
N ASN A 56 1.58 11.85 0.85
CA ASN A 56 2.12 13.22 0.87
C ASN A 56 3.59 13.29 1.27
N PHE A 57 4.12 12.24 1.93
CA PHE A 57 5.53 12.15 2.32
C PHE A 57 6.35 11.27 1.36
N LEU A 58 5.72 10.71 0.31
CA LEU A 58 6.41 9.90 -0.68
C LEU A 58 6.99 10.78 -1.79
N ALA A 59 8.32 10.85 -1.85
CA ALA A 59 9.02 11.54 -2.93
C ALA A 59 8.63 10.97 -4.31
N GLY A 60 8.29 11.86 -5.25
CA GLY A 60 7.89 11.49 -6.61
C GLY A 60 6.43 11.03 -6.75
N ALA A 61 5.63 11.03 -5.68
CA ALA A 61 4.21 10.65 -5.76
C ALA A 61 3.33 11.68 -6.49
N GLY A 62 3.77 12.94 -6.56
CA GLY A 62 2.95 14.05 -7.08
C GLY A 62 1.66 14.24 -6.24
N GLN A 63 0.66 14.88 -6.85
CA GLN A 63 -0.65 15.07 -6.22
C GLN A 63 -1.64 13.97 -6.60
N THR A 64 -1.28 12.71 -6.34
CA THR A 64 -2.17 11.56 -6.51
C THR A 64 -2.91 11.20 -5.21
N ASP A 65 -4.04 10.51 -5.33
CA ASP A 65 -4.79 9.91 -4.22
C ASP A 65 -4.52 8.41 -4.05
N GLY A 66 -4.14 7.70 -5.12
CA GLY A 66 -3.95 6.25 -5.12
C GLY A 66 -5.25 5.45 -5.11
N GLU A 67 -6.40 6.06 -5.39
CA GLU A 67 -7.76 5.47 -5.31
C GLU A 67 -8.32 5.04 -6.66
N GLY A 68 -7.64 5.34 -7.78
CA GLY A 68 -8.23 5.28 -9.12
C GLY A 68 -8.80 3.92 -9.55
N ILE A 69 -8.34 2.80 -8.97
CA ILE A 69 -8.90 1.46 -9.26
C ILE A 69 -10.20 1.20 -8.50
N GLU A 70 -10.40 1.83 -7.35
CA GLU A 70 -11.56 1.63 -6.45
C GLU A 70 -12.63 2.70 -6.65
N GLN A 71 -12.26 3.88 -7.16
CA GLN A 71 -13.20 4.98 -7.43
C GLN A 71 -14.40 4.56 -8.30
N PRO A 72 -14.28 3.69 -9.33
CA PRO A 72 -15.42 3.22 -10.09
C PRO A 72 -16.38 2.33 -9.29
N TRP A 73 -15.94 1.68 -8.21
CA TRP A 73 -16.78 0.75 -7.44
C TRP A 73 -18.00 1.44 -6.85
N ALA A 74 -17.84 2.68 -6.38
CA ALA A 74 -18.97 3.50 -5.90
C ALA A 74 -20.09 3.66 -6.94
N ASN A 75 -19.79 3.57 -8.23
CA ASN A 75 -20.77 3.67 -9.32
C ASN A 75 -21.28 2.30 -9.81
N ILE A 76 -20.54 1.22 -9.54
CA ILE A 76 -20.88 -0.15 -9.94
C ILE A 76 -21.72 -0.84 -8.86
N ASP A 77 -21.52 -0.50 -7.58
CA ASP A 77 -22.25 -1.07 -6.44
C ASP A 77 -23.77 -0.89 -6.55
N GLY A 78 -24.25 0.11 -7.29
CA GLY A 78 -25.69 0.32 -7.57
C GLY A 78 -26.26 -0.51 -8.73
N VAL A 79 -25.43 -1.28 -9.43
CA VAL A 79 -25.79 -2.09 -10.60
C VAL A 79 -25.79 -3.60 -10.30
N ALA A 80 -25.23 -4.01 -9.16
CA ALA A 80 -25.12 -5.40 -8.71
C ALA A 80 -26.38 -5.92 -7.98
#